data_AF-A0A950SX28-F1
#
_entry.id   AF-A0A950SX28-F1
#
_cell.length_a   1.000
_cell.length_b   1.000
_cell.length_c   1.000
_cell.angle_alpha   90.00
_cell.angle_beta   90.00
_cell.angle_gamma   90.00
#
_symmetry.space_group_name_H-M   'P 1'
#
loop_
_entity.id
_entity.type
_entity.pdbx_description
1 polymer ?
#
loop_
_entity_poly.entity_id
_entity_poly.type
_entity_poly.pdbx_seq_one_letter_code
_entity_poly.pdbx_strand_id
1 'polypeptide(L)'
;AGFAVVVQDCRGCGSSEGECNPFFQEARDSKDTIAWIIAQTWSKGRVGMAGGSYLGAIQWLPANEGPAALQALAPYVTTAQYYQPWTYQGEPFSLAFVSFGLWDSLACQRYSAGWHVVRQP
;
A
#
# COMPACT_ATOMS: atom_id res chain seq x y z
N ALA A 1 8.65 14.24 -16.22
CA ALA A 1 8.28 12.91 -16.75
C ALA A 1 9.55 12.06 -16.84
N GLY A 2 9.48 10.77 -16.51
CA GLY A 2 10.66 9.89 -16.36
C GLY A 2 10.52 8.90 -15.19
N PHE A 3 9.35 8.28 -15.06
CA PHE A 3 9.11 7.25 -14.04
C PHE A 3 8.45 6.04 -14.72
N ALA A 4 8.86 4.83 -14.35
CA ALA A 4 8.06 3.64 -14.54
C ALA A 4 7.00 3.57 -13.42
N VAL A 5 5.82 3.08 -13.73
CA VAL A 5 4.73 2.93 -12.77
C VAL A 5 4.35 1.46 -12.72
N VAL A 6 4.26 0.91 -11.51
CA VAL A 6 3.79 -0.45 -11.26
C VAL A 6 2.52 -0.36 -10.44
N VAL A 7 1.46 -1.04 -10.89
CA VAL A 7 0.22 -1.18 -10.13
C VAL A 7 0.06 -2.65 -9.82
N GLN A 8 -0.19 -2.96 -8.55
CA GLN A 8 -0.20 -4.32 -8.04
C GLN A 8 -1.54 -4.59 -7.35
N ASP A 9 -2.25 -5.63 -7.73
CA ASP A 9 -3.36 -6.15 -6.92
C ASP A 9 -2.82 -6.75 -5.63
N CYS A 10 -3.41 -6.39 -4.48
CA CYS A 10 -3.00 -6.96 -3.19
C CYS A 10 -3.30 -8.47 -3.17
N ARG A 11 -2.57 -9.24 -2.36
CA ARG A 11 -2.80 -10.67 -2.20
C ARG A 11 -4.27 -10.97 -1.89
N GLY A 12 -4.85 -11.96 -2.57
CA GLY A 12 -6.26 -12.32 -2.50
C GLY A 12 -7.23 -11.31 -3.14
N CYS A 13 -6.73 -10.33 -3.90
CA CYS A 13 -7.53 -9.33 -4.60
C CYS A 13 -7.38 -9.45 -6.12
N GLY A 14 -8.43 -9.10 -6.86
CA GLY A 14 -8.35 -8.92 -8.31
C GLY A 14 -7.77 -10.14 -9.03
N SER A 15 -6.61 -9.96 -9.65
CA SER A 15 -5.88 -11.03 -10.34
C SER A 15 -4.82 -11.74 -9.48
N SER A 16 -4.56 -11.26 -8.27
CA SER A 16 -3.57 -11.82 -7.35
C SER A 16 -4.12 -13.03 -6.59
N GLU A 17 -3.31 -14.08 -6.52
CA GLU A 17 -3.61 -15.30 -5.76
C GLU A 17 -3.55 -15.07 -4.23
N GLY A 18 -3.91 -16.11 -3.47
CA GLY A 18 -3.80 -16.15 -2.02
C GLY A 18 -5.06 -15.70 -1.29
N GLU A 19 -4.94 -15.55 0.03
CA GLU A 19 -6.01 -15.08 0.90
C GLU A 19 -5.80 -13.61 1.26
N CYS A 20 -6.89 -12.87 1.26
CA CYS A 20 -6.92 -11.46 1.60
C CYS A 20 -6.91 -11.26 3.11
N ASN A 21 -5.84 -10.68 3.65
CA ASN A 21 -5.74 -10.27 5.04
C ASN A 21 -5.23 -8.83 5.17
N PRO A 22 -6.13 -7.83 4.99
CA PRO A 22 -5.76 -6.42 4.90
C PRO A 22 -4.95 -5.93 6.11
N PHE A 23 -3.97 -5.08 5.84
CA PHE A 23 -3.00 -4.50 6.79
C PHE A 23 -1.96 -5.47 7.39
N PHE A 24 -2.15 -6.79 7.28
CA PHE A 24 -1.25 -7.78 7.86
C PHE A 24 -0.27 -8.38 6.85
N GLN A 25 -0.61 -8.34 5.56
CA GLN A 25 0.19 -8.94 4.48
C GLN A 25 1.06 -7.90 3.76
N GLU A 26 0.64 -6.64 3.75
CA GLU A 26 1.19 -5.61 2.86
C GLU A 26 2.63 -5.26 3.16
N ALA A 27 3.09 -5.36 4.42
CA ALA A 27 4.49 -5.13 4.75
C ALA A 27 5.41 -6.13 4.00
N ARG A 28 5.06 -7.42 4.07
CA ARG A 28 5.82 -8.50 3.43
C ARG A 28 5.70 -8.44 1.92
N ASP A 29 4.48 -8.29 1.41
CA ASP A 29 4.21 -8.23 -0.02
C ASP A 29 4.90 -7.01 -0.66
N SER A 30 4.90 -5.87 0.04
CA SER A 30 5.62 -4.68 -0.39
C SER A 30 7.12 -4.89 -0.44
N LYS A 31 7.71 -5.57 0.55
CA LYS A 31 9.15 -5.88 0.56
C LYS A 31 9.55 -6.72 -0.65
N ASP A 32 8.80 -7.78 -0.92
CA ASP A 32 9.04 -8.66 -2.05
C ASP A 32 8.83 -7.92 -3.38
N THR A 33 7.82 -7.07 -3.45
CA THR A 33 7.54 -6.24 -4.63
C THR A 33 8.65 -5.22 -4.87
N ILE A 34 9.15 -4.54 -3.84
CA ILE A 34 10.26 -3.60 -3.96
C ILE A 34 11.52 -4.34 -4.44
N ALA A 35 11.81 -5.52 -3.87
CA ALA A 35 12.94 -6.36 -4.29
C ALA A 35 12.81 -6.78 -5.76
N TRP A 36 11.62 -7.19 -6.18
CA TRP A 36 11.33 -7.50 -7.59
C TRP A 36 11.53 -6.27 -8.48
N ILE A 37 10.99 -5.11 -8.10
CA ILE A 37 11.11 -3.85 -8.84
C ILE A 37 12.59 -3.47 -9.04
N ILE A 38 13.42 -3.51 -8.00
CA ILE A 38 14.83 -3.10 -8.11
C ILE A 38 15.69 -4.07 -8.92
N ALA A 39 15.26 -5.33 -9.07
CA ALA A 39 15.92 -6.31 -9.91
C ALA A 39 15.65 -6.12 -11.41
N GLN A 40 14.66 -5.30 -11.78
CA GLN A 40 14.30 -5.10 -13.18
C GLN A 40 15.32 -4.21 -13.90
N THR A 41 15.61 -4.53 -15.17
CA THR A 41 16.55 -3.77 -16.02
C THR A 41 16.12 -2.33 -16.27
N TRP A 42 14.84 -2.03 -16.10
CA TRP A 42 14.27 -0.70 -16.23
C TRP A 42 14.31 0.12 -14.93
N SER A 43 14.68 -0.49 -13.80
CA SER A 43 14.77 0.16 -12.49
C SER A 43 16.19 0.65 -12.23
N LYS A 44 16.31 1.80 -11.57
CA LYS A 44 17.59 2.35 -11.08
C LYS A 44 17.74 2.18 -9.56
N GLY A 45 17.06 1.19 -8.98
CA GLY A 45 17.16 0.86 -7.55
C GLY A 45 16.47 1.85 -6.60
N ARG A 46 15.67 2.78 -7.12
CA ARG A 46 14.94 3.80 -6.33
C ARG A 46 13.45 3.69 -6.57
N VAL A 47 12.70 3.48 -5.50
CA VAL A 47 11.26 3.26 -5.49
C VAL A 47 10.60 4.32 -4.61
N GLY A 48 9.45 4.81 -5.05
CA GLY A 48 8.51 5.56 -4.24
C GLY A 48 7.10 4.98 -4.34
N MET A 49 6.25 5.30 -3.37
CA MET A 49 4.84 4.91 -3.38
C MET A 49 3.96 6.15 -3.43
N ALA A 50 2.82 6.04 -4.09
CA ALA A 50 1.79 7.08 -4.04
C ALA A 50 0.40 6.46 -4.13
N GLY A 51 -0.56 7.07 -3.44
CA GLY A 51 -1.92 6.52 -3.37
C GLY A 51 -2.76 7.12 -2.25
N GLY A 52 -4.08 7.07 -2.44
CA GLY A 52 -5.05 7.56 -1.47
C GLY A 52 -5.68 6.45 -0.64
N SER A 53 -6.27 6.82 0.51
CA SER A 53 -7.10 5.91 1.33
C SER A 53 -6.31 4.65 1.75
N TYR A 54 -6.82 3.44 1.48
CA TYR A 54 -6.11 2.18 1.73
C TYR A 54 -4.71 2.17 1.11
N LEU A 55 -4.58 2.63 -0.15
CA LEU A 55 -3.30 2.65 -0.87
C LEU A 55 -2.31 3.64 -0.26
N GLY A 56 -2.80 4.66 0.44
CA GLY A 56 -1.98 5.55 1.23
C GLY A 56 -1.60 4.94 2.57
N ALA A 57 -2.54 4.26 3.24
CA ALA A 57 -2.33 3.67 4.56
C ALA A 57 -1.27 2.58 4.56
N ILE A 58 -1.23 1.77 3.50
CA ILE A 58 -0.30 0.64 3.42
C ILE A 58 1.14 1.07 3.11
N GLN A 59 1.38 2.34 2.72
CA GLN A 59 2.72 2.85 2.41
C GLN A 59 3.63 2.91 3.64
N TRP A 60 3.06 3.13 4.81
CA TRP A 60 3.80 3.21 6.08
C TRP A 60 4.35 1.85 6.52
N LEU A 61 3.70 0.75 6.11
CA LEU A 61 4.03 -0.61 6.52
C LEU A 61 5.43 -1.05 6.07
N PRO A 62 5.79 -0.98 4.76
CA PRO A 62 7.17 -1.27 4.35
C PRO A 62 8.17 -0.22 4.85
N ALA A 63 7.75 1.04 5.03
CA ALA A 63 8.64 2.10 5.51
C ALA A 63 9.11 1.87 6.95
N ASN A 64 8.30 1.20 7.79
CA ASN A 64 8.71 0.81 9.14
C ASN A 64 9.89 -0.19 9.16
N GLU A 65 10.09 -0.96 8.09
CA GLU A 65 11.27 -1.83 7.93
C GLU A 65 12.50 -1.09 7.38
N GLY A 66 12.36 0.16 6.94
CA GLY A 66 13.45 0.99 6.41
C GLY A 66 14.20 0.44 5.19
N PRO A 67 13.54 -0.12 4.15
CA PRO A 67 14.24 -0.63 2.98
C PRO A 67 14.96 0.50 2.23
N ALA A 68 16.28 0.35 2.03
CA ALA A 68 17.11 1.39 1.43
C ALA A 68 16.64 1.85 0.03
N ALA A 69 15.95 0.99 -0.72
CA ALA A 69 15.41 1.33 -2.04
C ALA A 69 14.18 2.25 -1.99
N LEU A 70 13.47 2.32 -0.86
CA LEU A 70 12.25 3.13 -0.70
C LEU A 70 12.64 4.56 -0.30
N GLN A 71 12.50 5.49 -1.24
CA GLN A 71 13.04 6.85 -1.12
C GLN A 71 11.98 7.90 -0.81
N ALA A 72 10.71 7.63 -1.11
CA ALA A 72 9.61 8.57 -0.91
C ALA A 72 8.27 7.86 -0.78
N LEU A 73 7.42 8.43 0.08
CA LEU A 73 6.00 8.08 0.19
C LEU A 73 5.17 9.32 -0.14
N ALA A 74 4.04 9.13 -0.82
CA ALA A 74 3.05 10.15 -1.06
C ALA A 74 1.64 9.61 -0.72
N PRO A 75 1.33 9.46 0.58
CA PRO A 75 0.04 8.98 1.04
C PRO A 75 -0.97 10.14 1.10
N TYR A 76 -2.16 9.93 0.52
CA TYR A 76 -3.23 10.93 0.49
C TYR A 76 -4.48 10.44 1.23
N VAL A 77 -5.24 11.35 1.84
CA VAL A 77 -6.54 11.08 2.50
C VAL A 77 -6.51 9.85 3.43
N THR A 78 -5.45 9.74 4.22
CA THR A 78 -5.13 8.57 5.04
C THR A 78 -4.28 8.97 6.25
N THR A 79 -3.89 8.00 7.07
CA THR A 79 -3.08 8.20 8.28
C THR A 79 -2.18 6.98 8.53
N ALA A 80 -1.11 7.17 9.30
CA ALA A 80 -0.28 6.07 9.82
C ALA A 80 -0.85 5.42 11.09
N GLN A 81 -1.88 6.01 11.71
CA GLN A 81 -2.53 5.48 12.92
C GLN A 81 -3.93 4.95 12.61
N TYR A 82 -4.09 3.62 12.60
CA TYR A 82 -5.36 2.98 12.28
C TYR A 82 -6.37 2.98 13.46
N TYR A 83 -5.88 3.14 14.68
CA TYR A 83 -6.74 3.24 15.87
C TYR A 83 -7.43 4.60 15.94
N GLN A 84 -6.65 5.68 15.92
CA GLN A 84 -7.12 7.07 15.94
C GLN A 84 -6.53 7.79 14.73
N PRO A 85 -7.29 8.52 13.89
CA PRO A 85 -8.72 8.87 14.00
C PRO A 85 -9.66 7.95 13.18
N TRP A 86 -9.21 6.75 12.79
CA TRP A 86 -9.96 5.87 11.88
C TRP A 86 -11.03 5.04 12.58
N THR A 87 -10.60 4.19 13.50
CA THR A 87 -11.48 3.26 14.22
C THR A 87 -12.25 4.00 15.30
N TYR A 88 -11.57 4.94 15.95
CA TYR A 88 -12.11 5.83 16.96
C TYR A 88 -11.78 7.27 16.60
N GLN A 89 -12.67 8.20 16.94
CA GLN A 89 -12.48 9.64 16.78
C GLN A 89 -12.53 10.32 18.14
N GLY A 90 -11.47 10.12 18.94
CA GLY A 90 -11.54 10.31 20.39
C GLY A 90 -12.17 9.08 21.04
N GLU A 91 -13.18 9.26 21.89
CA GLU A 91 -13.90 8.15 22.53
C GLU A 91 -14.89 7.41 21.60
N PRO A 92 -15.62 8.06 20.68
CA PRO A 92 -16.60 7.38 19.83
C PRO A 92 -15.97 6.42 18.82
N PHE A 93 -16.52 5.21 18.77
CA PHE A 93 -16.25 4.23 17.71
C PHE A 93 -16.90 4.67 16.40
N SER A 94 -16.10 4.73 15.33
CA SER A 94 -16.56 5.09 13.98
C SER A 94 -17.22 3.91 13.27
N LEU A 95 -18.38 3.48 13.79
CA LEU A 95 -19.10 2.29 13.34
C LEU A 95 -19.34 2.25 11.84
N ALA A 96 -19.81 3.35 11.24
CA ALA A 96 -20.08 3.42 9.81
C ALA A 96 -18.81 3.20 8.97
N PHE A 97 -17.69 3.82 9.37
CA PHE A 97 -16.42 3.69 8.67
C PHE A 97 -15.86 2.26 8.76
N VAL A 98 -15.86 1.68 9.97
CA VAL A 98 -15.36 0.32 10.19
C VAL A 98 -16.25 -0.71 9.49
N SER A 99 -17.57 -0.55 9.54
CA SER A 99 -18.51 -1.47 8.87
C SER A 99 -18.33 -1.43 7.35
N PHE A 100 -18.11 -0.23 6.79
CA PHE A 100 -17.78 -0.08 5.37
C PHE A 100 -16.46 -0.79 5.02
N GLY A 101 -15.41 -0.60 5.82
CA GLY A 101 -14.12 -1.28 5.63
C GLY A 101 -14.22 -2.80 5.71
N LEU A 102 -14.99 -3.32 6.67
CA LEU A 102 -15.24 -4.76 6.81
C LEU A 102 -15.97 -5.33 5.58
N TRP A 103 -16.99 -4.64 5.09
CA TRP A 103 -17.70 -5.06 3.87
C TRP A 103 -16.76 -5.12 2.66
N ASP A 104 -15.96 -4.08 2.43
CA ASP A 104 -15.00 -4.04 1.33
C ASP A 104 -13.90 -5.11 1.48
N SER A 105 -13.47 -5.41 2.71
CA SER A 105 -12.49 -6.47 2.98
C SER A 105 -13.05 -7.88 2.75
N LEU A 106 -14.32 -8.11 3.02
CA LEU A 106 -14.99 -9.38 2.69
C LEU A 106 -15.20 -9.52 1.19
N ALA A 107 -15.45 -8.40 0.49
CA ALA A 107 -15.58 -8.39 -0.95
C ALA A 107 -14.21 -8.51 -1.66
N CYS A 108 -13.12 -8.13 -1.00
CA CYS A 108 -11.71 -8.15 -1.43
C CYS A 108 -11.46 -8.05 -2.95
N GLN A 109 -12.21 -7.22 -3.66
CA GLN A 109 -12.19 -7.17 -5.12
C GLN A 109 -11.46 -5.95 -5.68
N ARG A 110 -11.01 -5.02 -4.81
CA ARG A 110 -10.66 -3.64 -5.24
C ARG A 110 -9.36 -3.05 -4.69
N TYR A 111 -8.56 -3.81 -3.92
CA TYR A 111 -7.32 -3.26 -3.38
C TYR A 111 -6.16 -3.46 -4.35
N SER A 112 -5.69 -2.36 -4.96
CA SER A 112 -4.50 -2.36 -5.83
C SER A 112 -3.52 -1.26 -5.44
N ALA A 113 -2.30 -1.60 -5.00
CA ALA A 113 -1.24 -0.68 -4.61
C ALA A 113 -0.58 0.01 -5.83
N GLY A 114 -0.33 1.32 -5.71
CA GLY A 114 0.38 2.12 -6.71
C GLY A 114 1.84 2.36 -6.33
N TRP A 115 2.76 2.02 -7.23
CA TRP A 115 4.21 2.17 -7.09
C TRP A 115 4.78 3.03 -8.21
N HIS A 116 5.73 3.90 -7.88
CA HIS A 116 6.43 4.76 -8.83
C HIS A 116 7.94 4.53 -8.74
N VAL A 117 8.60 4.38 -9.88
CA VAL A 117 10.04 4.06 -9.99
C VAL A 117 10.69 5.10 -10.89
N VAL A 118 11.78 5.72 -10.47
CA VAL A 118 12.46 6.74 -11.28
C VAL A 118 13.17 6.08 -12.47
N ARG A 119 12.78 6.44 -13.71
CA ARG A 119 13.41 6.02 -14.96
C ARG A 119 13.80 7.26 -15.78
N GLN A 120 15.05 7.70 -15.67
CA GLN A 120 15.58 8.77 -16.52
C GLN A 120 16.51 8.22 -17.61
N PRO A 121 16.59 8.93 -18.78
CA PRO A 121 17.22 8.46 -20.01
C PRO A 121 18.64 7.92 -19.85
#